data_AF-A0A2T7PJM2-F1
#
_entry.id   AF-A0A2T7PJM2-F1
#
_cell.length_a   1.000
_cell.length_b   1.000
_cell.length_c   1.000
_cell.angle_alpha   90.00
_cell.angle_beta   90.00
_cell.angle_gamma   90.00
#
_symmetry.space_group_name_H-M   'P 1'
#
loop_
_entity.id
_entity.type
_entity.pdbx_description
1 polymer ?
#
loop_
_entity_poly.entity_id
_entity_poly.type
_entity_poly.pdbx_seq_one_letter_code
_entity_poly.pdbx_strand_id
1 'polypeptide(L)'
;MSASCTFEALDFRFNEEVDKNASGVYSTFAFSRRAQEILEEHNTSQPIFLYLAFQAVHYPLENGGDPTEGASNWPLRGAKSTLWEGGTRGKGLLYSKNLFKKTGTTYNGLMHIVDWFPTFMTLAGGETPSGIDGVSQWDAIVNDKASPRTEFVYNIDEINQNAAIR
;
A
#
# COMPACT_ATOMS: atom_id res chain seq x y z
N MET A 1 -10.13 26.43 35.29
CA MET A 1 -11.16 26.13 34.26
C MET A 1 -10.50 25.23 33.23
N SER A 2 -10.79 23.93 33.25
CA SER A 2 -10.29 22.99 32.25
C SER A 2 -11.20 23.06 31.03
N ALA A 3 -10.62 23.28 29.85
CA ALA A 3 -11.30 23.02 28.60
C ALA A 3 -11.07 21.54 28.26
N SER A 4 -12.03 20.71 28.66
CA SER A 4 -12.19 19.35 28.12
C SER A 4 -12.67 19.48 26.68
N CYS A 5 -11.76 19.58 25.73
CA CYS A 5 -12.09 19.48 24.31
C CYS A 5 -12.00 18.02 23.91
N THR A 6 -13.11 17.30 24.04
CA THR A 6 -13.28 16.00 23.39
C THR A 6 -13.64 16.26 21.94
N PHE A 7 -12.69 16.08 21.03
CA PHE A 7 -13.02 15.94 19.62
C PHE A 7 -13.67 14.56 19.43
N GLU A 8 -14.98 14.54 19.21
CA GLU A 8 -15.67 13.34 18.74
C GLU A 8 -15.59 13.33 17.20
N ALA A 9 -14.72 12.47 16.65
CA ALA A 9 -14.66 12.19 15.23
C ALA A 9 -15.01 10.72 14.99
N LEU A 10 -15.90 10.47 14.03
CA LEU A 10 -16.27 9.12 13.60
C LEU A 10 -15.49 8.79 12.33
N ASP A 11 -14.64 7.78 12.43
CA ASP A 11 -13.65 7.43 11.40
C ASP A 11 -14.23 6.50 10.32
N PHE A 12 -15.24 5.69 10.67
CA PHE A 12 -15.86 4.76 9.74
C PHE A 12 -16.94 5.42 8.90
N ARG A 13 -16.76 5.32 7.58
CA ARG A 13 -17.73 5.77 6.59
C ARG A 13 -18.06 4.67 5.59
N PHE A 14 -19.32 4.61 5.21
CA PHE A 14 -19.81 3.82 4.10
C PHE A 14 -20.29 4.77 3.01
N ASN A 15 -19.59 4.77 1.87
CA ASN A 15 -19.63 5.85 0.89
C ASN A 15 -19.25 7.19 1.54
N GLU A 16 -20.22 8.07 1.74
CA GLU A 16 -20.01 9.41 2.32
C GLU A 16 -20.63 9.55 3.73
N GLU A 17 -21.40 8.55 4.17
CA GLU A 17 -22.13 8.57 5.43
C GLU A 17 -21.37 7.84 6.53
N VAL A 18 -21.56 8.28 7.76
CA VAL A 18 -20.99 7.62 8.94
C VAL A 18 -21.61 6.23 9.10
N ASP A 19 -20.76 5.22 9.18
CA ASP A 19 -21.20 3.85 9.48
C ASP A 19 -21.27 3.63 10.99
N LYS A 20 -22.47 3.83 11.54
CA LYS A 20 -22.76 3.60 12.96
C LYS A 20 -22.84 2.11 13.32
N ASN A 21 -23.00 1.22 12.34
CA ASN A 21 -23.11 -0.22 12.57
C ASN A 21 -21.75 -0.88 12.81
N ALA A 22 -20.65 -0.21 12.43
CA ALA A 22 -19.28 -0.65 12.68
C ALA A 22 -18.80 -0.42 14.12
N SER A 23 -19.60 0.25 14.97
CA SER A 23 -19.23 0.52 16.36
C SER A 23 -18.99 -0.77 17.15
N GLY A 24 -17.86 -0.85 17.84
CA GLY A 24 -17.45 -2.04 18.59
C GLY A 24 -16.90 -3.18 17.72
N VAL A 25 -16.75 -2.98 16.42
CA VAL A 25 -16.13 -3.95 15.51
C VAL A 25 -14.68 -3.56 15.27
N TYR A 26 -13.76 -4.52 15.45
CA TYR A 26 -12.34 -4.30 15.16
C TYR A 26 -12.14 -4.00 13.66
N SER A 27 -11.42 -2.92 13.34
CA SER A 27 -11.32 -2.34 11.99
C SER A 27 -10.89 -3.34 10.92
N THR A 28 -9.95 -4.23 11.26
CA THR A 28 -9.47 -5.28 10.35
C THR A 28 -10.60 -6.21 9.93
N PHE A 29 -11.51 -6.57 10.83
CA PHE A 29 -12.67 -7.40 10.49
C PHE A 29 -13.71 -6.62 9.71
N ALA A 30 -13.96 -5.35 10.04
CA ALA A 30 -14.89 -4.51 9.29
C ALA A 30 -14.45 -4.39 7.82
N PHE A 31 -13.19 -4.04 7.56
CA PHE A 31 -12.64 -3.94 6.21
C PHE A 31 -12.63 -5.28 5.47
N SER A 32 -12.29 -6.37 6.15
CA SER A 32 -12.28 -7.70 5.54
C SER A 32 -13.67 -8.15 5.12
N ARG A 33 -14.67 -7.99 6.00
CA ARG A 33 -16.07 -8.34 5.70
C ARG A 33 -16.59 -7.50 4.54
N ARG A 34 -16.33 -6.19 4.54
CA ARG A 34 -16.77 -5.34 3.44
C ARG A 34 -16.13 -5.73 2.10
N ALA A 35 -14.84 -6.08 2.10
CA ALA A 35 -14.18 -6.58 0.89
C ALA A 35 -14.81 -7.89 0.41
N GLN A 36 -15.16 -8.81 1.31
CA GLN A 36 -15.86 -10.06 0.96
C GLN A 36 -17.23 -9.79 0.36
N GLU A 37 -18.05 -8.95 0.98
CA GLU A 37 -19.36 -8.55 0.45
C GLU A 37 -19.27 -7.96 -0.95
N ILE A 38 -18.34 -7.02 -1.18
CA ILE A 38 -18.12 -6.43 -2.51
C ILE A 38 -17.80 -7.53 -3.53
N LEU A 39 -16.94 -8.49 -3.17
CA LEU A 39 -16.56 -9.56 -4.08
C LEU A 39 -17.68 -10.56 -4.35
N GLU A 40 -18.51 -10.86 -3.35
CA GLU A 40 -19.66 -11.77 -3.47
C GLU A 40 -20.79 -11.17 -4.30
N GLU A 41 -21.02 -9.86 -4.18
CA GLU A 41 -22.05 -9.11 -4.91
C GLU A 41 -21.61 -8.66 -6.31
N HIS A 42 -20.31 -8.73 -6.60
CA HIS A 42 -19.74 -8.20 -7.84
C HIS A 42 -20.23 -8.95 -9.09
N ASN A 43 -20.66 -8.21 -10.10
CA ASN A 43 -20.96 -8.76 -11.41
C ASN A 43 -19.67 -9.20 -12.12
N THR A 44 -19.41 -10.50 -12.12
CA THR A 44 -18.21 -11.13 -12.68
C THR A 44 -18.01 -10.93 -14.18
N SER A 45 -18.99 -10.39 -14.90
CA SER A 45 -18.85 -10.01 -16.31
C SER A 45 -18.08 -8.70 -16.50
N GLN A 46 -17.91 -7.90 -15.45
CA GLN A 46 -17.13 -6.66 -15.46
C GLN A 46 -15.86 -6.84 -14.60
N PRO A 47 -14.72 -6.23 -14.96
CA PRO A 47 -13.57 -6.20 -14.07
C PRO A 47 -13.86 -5.30 -12.85
N ILE A 48 -13.18 -5.57 -11.73
CA ILE A 48 -13.21 -4.73 -10.53
C ILE A 48 -11.79 -4.36 -10.11
N PHE A 49 -11.62 -3.12 -9.66
CA PHE A 49 -10.43 -2.68 -8.94
C PHE A 49 -10.84 -2.37 -7.49
N LEU A 50 -10.22 -3.08 -6.54
CA LEU A 50 -10.48 -2.90 -5.11
C LEU A 50 -9.17 -2.51 -4.41
N TYR A 51 -9.16 -1.33 -3.79
CA TYR A 51 -8.07 -0.89 -2.92
C TYR A 51 -8.47 -1.07 -1.46
N LEU A 52 -7.77 -1.97 -0.76
CA LEU A 52 -8.04 -2.29 0.64
C LEU A 52 -6.89 -1.78 1.52
N ALA A 53 -7.10 -0.64 2.18
CA ALA A 53 -6.12 0.01 3.03
C ALA A 53 -6.42 -0.28 4.52
N PHE A 54 -5.83 -1.34 5.06
CA PHE A 54 -5.98 -1.64 6.49
C PHE A 54 -5.35 -0.55 7.36
N GLN A 55 -6.03 -0.24 8.48
CA GLN A 55 -5.45 0.57 9.56
C GLN A 55 -4.35 -0.20 10.29
N ALA A 56 -4.53 -1.52 10.46
CA ALA A 56 -3.52 -2.37 11.07
C ALA A 56 -2.24 -2.38 10.21
N VAL A 57 -1.04 -2.35 10.78
CA VAL A 57 -0.69 -2.43 12.21
C VAL A 57 -0.28 -1.06 12.78
N HIS A 58 -0.87 0.03 12.27
CA HIS A 58 -0.56 1.37 12.75
C HIS A 58 -1.11 1.59 14.17
N TYR A 59 -0.43 2.43 14.95
CA TYR A 59 -0.92 2.93 16.23
C TYR A 59 -2.36 3.48 16.12
N PRO A 60 -3.24 3.26 17.12
CA PRO A 60 -3.00 2.60 18.41
C PRO A 60 -2.88 1.06 18.35
N LEU A 61 -2.08 0.47 19.23
CA LEU A 61 -1.93 -0.98 19.34
C LEU A 61 -3.03 -1.59 20.19
N GLU A 62 -4.15 -1.90 19.56
CA GLU A 62 -5.40 -2.29 20.23
C GLU A 62 -5.57 -3.80 20.44
N ASN A 63 -4.62 -4.61 19.93
CA ASN A 63 -4.63 -6.08 20.04
C ASN A 63 -3.74 -6.62 21.18
N GLY A 64 -3.32 -5.76 22.12
CA GLY A 64 -2.60 -6.16 23.33
C GLY A 64 -1.08 -6.29 23.19
N GLY A 65 -0.46 -5.69 22.17
CA GLY A 65 1.00 -5.58 22.10
C GLY A 65 1.46 -4.13 22.25
N ASP A 66 2.30 -3.80 23.23
CA ASP A 66 3.15 -2.59 23.20
C ASP A 66 4.27 -2.70 24.26
N PRO A 67 5.49 -2.14 24.04
CA PRO A 67 5.74 -0.84 24.66
C PRO A 67 6.76 0.07 23.91
N THR A 68 6.67 0.19 22.58
CA THR A 68 7.02 1.37 21.72
C THR A 68 7.18 0.95 20.26
N GLU A 69 6.07 0.45 19.67
CA GLU A 69 5.82 0.29 18.22
C GLU A 69 6.44 -0.92 17.49
N GLY A 70 6.65 -2.05 18.18
CA GLY A 70 6.57 -3.48 17.78
C GLY A 70 7.07 -4.03 16.41
N ALA A 71 7.39 -3.20 15.44
CA ALA A 71 7.80 -3.55 14.09
C ALA A 71 9.30 -3.85 14.03
N SER A 72 9.69 -4.71 13.08
CA SER A 72 11.09 -5.03 12.83
C SER A 72 11.40 -4.91 11.35
N ASN A 73 12.46 -4.16 11.05
CA ASN A 73 13.01 -4.04 9.70
C ASN A 73 14.26 -4.89 9.50
N TRP A 74 14.66 -5.70 10.48
CA TRP A 74 15.87 -6.50 10.41
C TRP A 74 15.90 -7.35 9.12
N PRO A 75 17.02 -7.40 8.38
CA PRO A 75 18.35 -6.85 8.68
C PRO A 75 18.60 -5.43 8.12
N LEU A 76 17.56 -4.74 7.66
CA LEU A 76 17.68 -3.44 7.02
C LEU A 76 17.93 -2.33 8.06
N ARG A 77 18.76 -1.35 7.69
CA ARG A 77 19.07 -0.20 8.53
C ARG A 77 17.89 0.76 8.58
N GLY A 78 17.61 1.34 9.75
CA GLY A 78 16.62 2.41 9.92
C GLY A 78 15.18 1.92 10.07
N ALA A 79 14.26 2.88 10.13
CA ALA A 79 12.85 2.64 10.39
C ALA A 79 11.96 3.72 9.73
N LYS A 80 10.65 3.69 10.03
CA LYS A 80 9.67 4.71 9.61
C LYS A 80 10.26 6.11 9.80
N SER A 81 10.01 6.99 8.83
CA SER A 81 10.53 8.36 8.76
C SER A 81 12.03 8.51 8.46
N THR A 82 12.73 7.43 8.10
CA THR A 82 14.13 7.51 7.64
C THR A 82 14.25 7.13 6.16
N LEU A 83 15.26 7.68 5.46
CA LEU A 83 15.58 7.34 4.06
C LEU A 83 16.43 6.07 3.91
N TRP A 84 16.75 5.39 5.01
CA TRP A 84 17.43 4.10 4.97
C TRP A 84 16.51 2.99 4.46
N GLU A 85 17.07 1.87 4.00
CA GLU A 85 16.30 0.73 3.48
C GLU A 85 15.20 0.24 4.43
N GLY A 86 15.39 0.29 5.75
CA GLY A 86 14.38 -0.09 6.73
C GLY A 86 13.19 0.88 6.81
N GLY A 87 13.35 2.11 6.34
CA GLY A 87 12.25 3.09 6.21
C GLY A 87 11.59 3.10 4.84
N THR A 88 12.31 2.70 3.78
CA THR A 88 11.88 2.91 2.39
C THR A 88 11.68 1.63 1.57
N ARG A 89 12.29 0.50 1.97
CA ARG A 89 12.13 -0.79 1.27
C ARG A 89 10.93 -1.55 1.82
N GLY A 90 9.80 -1.41 1.13
CA GLY A 90 8.56 -2.11 1.46
C GLY A 90 8.57 -3.61 1.15
N LYS A 91 7.64 -4.34 1.78
CA LYS A 91 7.29 -5.71 1.38
C LYS A 91 6.27 -5.66 0.24
N GLY A 92 6.44 -6.50 -0.76
CA GLY A 92 5.54 -6.61 -1.91
C GLY A 92 5.32 -8.07 -2.30
N LEU A 93 4.11 -8.39 -2.72
CA LEU A 93 3.72 -9.70 -3.22
C LEU A 93 2.72 -9.50 -4.36
N LEU A 94 2.91 -10.25 -5.44
CA LEU A 94 1.92 -10.40 -6.49
C LEU A 94 1.45 -11.84 -6.55
N TYR A 95 0.14 -12.02 -6.68
CA TYR A 95 -0.47 -13.34 -6.77
C TYR A 95 -1.51 -13.37 -7.88
N SER A 96 -1.43 -14.40 -8.71
CA SER A 96 -2.47 -14.76 -9.67
C SER A 96 -2.31 -16.21 -10.04
N LYS A 97 -3.44 -16.91 -10.21
CA LYS A 97 -3.44 -18.29 -10.73
C LYS A 97 -3.09 -18.36 -12.22
N ASN A 98 -3.36 -17.28 -12.97
CA ASN A 98 -3.39 -17.31 -14.43
C ASN A 98 -2.45 -16.30 -15.10
N LEU A 99 -1.97 -15.27 -14.39
CA LEU A 99 -1.14 -14.24 -15.01
C LEU A 99 0.35 -14.56 -15.03
N PHE A 100 0.82 -15.47 -14.17
CA PHE A 100 2.24 -15.77 -14.03
C PHE A 100 2.57 -17.17 -14.58
N LYS A 101 3.57 -17.24 -15.47
CA LYS A 101 4.08 -18.51 -16.03
C LYS A 101 4.81 -19.35 -14.98
N LYS A 102 5.41 -18.69 -13.99
CA LYS A 102 6.14 -19.30 -12.87
C LYS A 102 5.68 -18.64 -11.58
N THR A 103 5.46 -19.44 -10.53
CA THR A 103 5.10 -18.96 -9.19
C THR A 103 6.22 -19.31 -8.20
N GLY A 104 6.23 -18.67 -7.02
CA GLY A 104 7.29 -18.87 -6.03
C GLY A 104 8.65 -18.26 -6.44
N THR A 105 8.64 -17.32 -7.38
CA THR A 105 9.83 -16.60 -7.85
C THR A 105 9.97 -15.25 -7.16
N THR A 106 11.21 -14.76 -7.07
CA THR A 106 11.52 -13.41 -6.60
C THR A 106 11.96 -12.55 -7.77
N TYR A 107 11.29 -11.42 -7.99
CA TYR A 107 11.73 -10.39 -8.92
C TYR A 107 12.63 -9.39 -8.18
N ASN A 108 13.87 -9.21 -8.65
CA ASN A 108 14.87 -8.34 -8.01
C ASN A 108 15.05 -6.99 -8.73
N GLY A 109 14.23 -6.69 -9.74
CA GLY A 109 14.29 -5.42 -10.46
C GLY A 109 13.88 -4.24 -9.58
N LEU A 110 14.49 -3.07 -9.84
CA LEU A 110 14.18 -1.84 -9.12
C LEU A 110 12.73 -1.42 -9.39
N MET A 111 11.96 -1.19 -8.34
CA MET A 111 10.56 -0.76 -8.43
C MET A 111 10.23 0.21 -7.31
N HIS A 112 9.42 1.22 -7.62
CA HIS A 112 8.95 2.22 -6.67
C HIS A 112 7.42 2.27 -6.63
N ILE A 113 6.81 2.82 -5.58
CA ILE A 113 5.34 2.83 -5.41
C ILE A 113 4.63 3.56 -6.56
N VAL A 114 5.27 4.56 -7.15
CA VAL A 114 4.74 5.33 -8.30
C VAL A 114 4.62 4.48 -9.58
N ASP A 115 5.30 3.34 -9.65
CA ASP A 115 5.21 2.42 -10.78
C ASP A 115 3.89 1.63 -10.80
N TRP A 116 3.18 1.54 -9.67
CA TRP A 116 1.94 0.77 -9.61
C TRP A 116 0.87 1.34 -10.54
N PHE A 117 0.74 2.66 -10.60
CA PHE A 117 -0.25 3.30 -11.47
C PHE A 117 -0.07 2.91 -12.94
N PRO A 118 1.08 3.15 -13.60
CA PRO A 118 1.26 2.75 -15.00
C PRO A 118 1.27 1.22 -15.19
N THR A 119 1.70 0.45 -14.18
CA THR A 119 1.64 -1.02 -14.22
C THR A 119 0.18 -1.52 -14.26
N PHE A 120 -0.71 -0.96 -13.44
CA PHE A 120 -2.13 -1.30 -13.44
C PHE A 120 -2.84 -0.82 -14.70
N MET A 121 -2.49 0.37 -15.21
CA MET A 121 -3.03 0.85 -16.49
C MET A 121 -2.67 -0.09 -17.63
N THR A 122 -1.40 -0.54 -17.70
CA THR A 122 -0.97 -1.53 -18.69
C THR A 122 -1.78 -2.83 -18.59
N LEU A 123 -1.96 -3.33 -17.36
CA LEU A 123 -2.75 -4.53 -17.08
C LEU A 123 -4.22 -4.41 -17.48
N ALA A 124 -4.82 -3.24 -17.26
CA ALA A 124 -6.19 -2.93 -17.61
C ALA A 124 -6.38 -2.62 -19.11
N GLY A 125 -5.29 -2.58 -19.90
CA GLY A 125 -5.33 -2.18 -21.31
C GLY A 125 -5.62 -0.69 -21.53
N GLY A 126 -5.37 0.14 -20.51
CA GLY A 126 -5.56 1.58 -20.57
C GLY A 126 -4.29 2.36 -20.90
N GLU A 127 -4.45 3.66 -21.16
CA GLU A 127 -3.36 4.59 -21.44
C GLU A 127 -2.85 5.27 -20.18
N THR A 128 -1.58 5.65 -20.16
CA THR A 128 -0.98 6.42 -19.06
C THR A 128 -0.77 7.87 -19.49
N PRO A 129 -1.12 8.85 -18.63
CA PRO A 129 -0.86 10.25 -18.91
C PRO A 129 0.66 10.52 -18.97
N SER A 130 1.05 11.47 -19.81
CA SER A 130 2.43 11.95 -19.89
C SER A 130 2.82 12.75 -18.64
N GLY A 131 4.12 12.77 -18.31
CA GLY A 131 4.66 13.61 -17.22
C GLY A 131 4.51 13.01 -15.83
N ILE A 132 4.20 11.72 -15.71
CA ILE A 132 4.25 10.98 -14.45
C ILE A 132 5.66 10.42 -14.20
N ASP A 133 6.04 10.23 -12.94
CA ASP A 133 7.35 9.66 -12.56
C ASP A 133 7.40 8.13 -12.67
N GLY A 134 6.24 7.48 -12.79
CA GLY A 134 6.09 6.03 -12.84
C GLY A 134 6.39 5.43 -14.21
N VAL A 135 6.91 4.21 -14.23
CA VAL A 135 7.06 3.39 -15.42
C VAL A 135 6.39 2.04 -15.21
N SER A 136 5.77 1.48 -16.25
CA SER A 136 5.12 0.18 -16.13
C SER A 136 6.15 -0.93 -15.93
N GLN A 137 6.00 -1.71 -14.85
CA GLN A 137 6.85 -2.85 -14.51
C GLN A 137 6.30 -4.17 -15.08
N TRP A 138 5.14 -4.14 -15.73
CA TRP A 138 4.38 -5.34 -16.07
C TRP A 138 5.18 -6.33 -16.92
N ASP A 139 5.76 -5.86 -18.03
CA ASP A 139 6.55 -6.70 -18.94
C ASP A 139 7.79 -7.31 -18.24
N ALA A 140 8.45 -6.52 -17.39
CA ALA A 140 9.62 -6.98 -16.65
C ALA A 140 9.27 -8.07 -15.63
N ILE A 141 8.16 -7.90 -14.91
CA ILE A 141 7.67 -8.88 -13.92
C ILE A 141 7.26 -10.19 -14.59
N VAL A 142 6.44 -10.15 -15.65
CA VAL A 142 5.88 -11.38 -16.24
C VAL A 142 6.85 -12.16 -17.13
N ASN A 143 7.86 -11.48 -17.66
CA ASN A 143 8.85 -12.08 -18.56
C ASN A 143 10.26 -12.17 -17.95
N ASP A 144 10.42 -11.87 -16.66
CA ASP A 144 11.71 -11.92 -15.94
C ASP A 144 12.81 -11.10 -16.65
N LYS A 145 12.46 -9.89 -17.08
CA LYS A 145 13.39 -8.95 -17.72
C LYS A 145 13.98 -7.99 -16.70
N ALA A 146 15.02 -7.27 -17.09
CA ALA A 146 15.52 -6.14 -16.30
C ALA A 146 14.43 -5.10 -16.08
N SER A 147 14.46 -4.43 -14.92
CA SER A 147 13.55 -3.33 -14.64
C SER A 147 13.74 -2.19 -15.66
N PRO A 148 12.65 -1.60 -16.18
CA PRO A 148 12.73 -0.37 -16.95
C PRO A 148 13.11 0.84 -16.09
N ARG A 149 13.03 0.73 -14.75
CA ARG A 149 13.47 1.76 -13.82
C ARG A 149 14.94 1.55 -13.48
N THR A 150 15.75 2.56 -13.75
CA THR A 150 17.18 2.60 -13.37
C THR A 150 17.44 3.44 -12.13
N GLU A 151 16.58 4.43 -11.86
CA GLU A 151 16.73 5.32 -10.71
C GLU A 151 15.39 5.87 -10.20
N PHE A 152 15.39 6.42 -8.99
CA PHE A 152 14.33 7.29 -8.47
C PHE A 152 14.81 8.11 -7.26
N VAL A 153 14.18 9.27 -7.07
CA VAL A 153 14.40 10.13 -5.89
C VAL A 153 13.46 9.68 -4.77
N TYR A 154 14.00 9.38 -3.59
CA TYR A 154 13.19 9.10 -2.40
C TYR A 154 12.55 10.38 -1.84
N ASN A 155 13.39 11.40 -1.62
CA ASN A 155 12.98 12.72 -1.13
C ASN A 155 14.14 13.71 -1.24
N ILE A 156 13.84 15.01 -1.27
CA ILE A 156 14.78 16.11 -1.05
C ILE A 156 14.13 17.06 -0.05
N ASP A 157 14.62 17.05 1.19
CA ASP A 157 14.13 17.89 2.27
C ASP A 157 15.21 18.87 2.70
N GLU A 158 15.07 20.12 2.28
CA GLU A 158 15.99 21.20 2.63
C GLU A 158 15.87 21.64 4.09
N ILE A 159 14.72 21.41 4.73
CA ILE A 159 14.47 21.80 6.13
C ILE A 159 15.22 20.86 7.06
N ASN A 160 15.04 19.56 6.86
CA ASN A 160 15.70 18.53 7.67
C ASN A 160 17.07 18.10 7.10
N GLN A 161 17.53 18.74 6.02
CA GLN A 161 18.79 18.47 5.32
C GLN A 161 18.97 16.98 4.98
N ASN A 162 17.93 16.36 4.43
CA ASN A 162 17.93 14.94 4.10
C ASN A 162 17.52 14.73 2.65
N ALA A 163 18.35 14.04 1.88
CA ALA A 163 18.05 13.68 0.51
C ALA A 163 18.59 12.29 0.19
N ALA A 164 17.85 11.53 -0.61
CA ALA A 164 18.31 10.24 -1.10
C ALA A 164 17.77 9.96 -2.51
N ILE A 165 18.64 9.34 -3.31
CA ILE A 165 18.37 8.80 -4.63
C ILE A 165 18.85 7.35 -4.65
N ARG A 166 18.21 6.51 -5.46
CA ARG A 166 18.63 5.14 -5.72
C ARG A 166 18.61 4.85 -7.19
#